data_AF-A0A6A1WXG0-F1
#
_entry.id   AF-A0A6A1WXG0-F1
#
_cell.length_a   1.000
_cell.length_b   1.000
_cell.length_c   1.000
_cell.angle_alpha   90.00
_cell.angle_beta   90.00
_cell.angle_gamma   90.00
#
_symmetry.space_group_name_H-M   'P 1'
#
loop_
_entity.id
_entity.type
_entity.pdbx_description
1 polymer ?
#
loop_
_entity_poly.entity_id
_entity_poly.type
_entity_poly.pdbx_seq_one_letter_code
_entity_poly.pdbx_strand_id
1 'polypeptide(L)'
;MPSEPLSNCSTMIEKKPYFKPNGEKPNPNYYLSQLDRVTLSRMAYLAPCDKFDECKPEEKPLLPNAPDMEIYCLYGVGIPTERAYVYKSSPADKCKHIPFRIDSSADGDEGSCLNSGVYFVDGDESVPVISAGFMCAKGWRGGTRFNPSGMATYIREYKHKAPASLLEGRGTESGAHVDIMGNVALIEDVLRVAAGSTGKEIGGEKIYSDILAMSEKINLQL
;
A
#
# COMPACT_ATOMS: atom_id res chain seq x y z
N MET A 1 19.09 -14.06 12.88
CA MET A 1 19.27 -12.80 13.63
C MET A 1 17.88 -12.32 14.02
N PRO A 2 17.61 -11.96 15.28
CA PRO A 2 16.27 -11.60 15.70
C PRO A 2 15.90 -10.27 15.04
N SER A 3 14.73 -10.25 14.39
CA SER A 3 14.15 -9.06 13.78
C SER A 3 13.84 -8.02 14.85
N GLU A 4 14.58 -6.91 14.84
CA GLU A 4 14.19 -5.72 15.58
C GLU A 4 12.81 -5.23 15.11
N PRO A 5 11.97 -4.72 16.01
CA PRO A 5 10.59 -4.42 15.68
C PRO A 5 10.54 -3.28 14.65
N LEU A 6 9.86 -3.54 13.53
CA LEU A 6 9.44 -2.58 12.52
C LEU A 6 8.52 -1.47 13.06
N SER A 7 8.35 -1.34 14.38
CA SER A 7 7.46 -0.39 15.05
C SER A 7 7.74 1.06 14.65
N ASN A 8 8.98 1.39 14.29
CA ASN A 8 9.34 2.76 13.91
C ASN A 8 9.02 3.10 12.44
N CYS A 9 8.72 2.09 11.59
CA CYS A 9 8.45 2.28 10.16
C CYS A 9 6.97 2.16 9.77
N SER A 10 6.12 1.77 10.72
CA SER A 10 4.67 1.69 10.55
C SER A 10 3.99 3.06 10.32
N THR A 11 4.67 4.17 10.63
CA THR A 11 4.03 5.49 10.73
C THR A 11 4.52 6.57 9.77
N MET A 12 5.29 6.24 8.72
CA MET A 12 5.77 7.23 7.75
C MET A 12 4.66 7.71 6.80
N ILE A 13 3.75 8.53 7.34
CA ILE A 13 3.13 9.65 6.60
C ILE A 13 3.84 10.93 7.06
N GLU A 14 5.17 10.94 7.08
CA GLU A 14 5.90 12.17 7.31
C GLU A 14 6.03 12.93 6.00
N LYS A 15 5.43 14.12 5.94
CA LYS A 15 5.77 15.15 4.94
C LYS A 15 7.20 15.65 5.22
N LYS A 16 8.23 14.87 4.90
CA LYS A 16 9.60 15.39 4.96
C LYS A 16 9.82 16.38 3.79
N PRO A 17 10.32 17.59 4.06
CA PRO A 17 10.64 18.55 3.01
C PRO A 17 11.81 18.03 2.17
N TYR A 18 11.66 18.13 0.86
CA TYR A 18 12.67 17.71 -0.12
C TYR A 18 13.95 18.56 0.04
N PHE A 19 15.10 17.92 0.26
CA PHE A 19 16.41 18.59 0.26
C PHE A 19 16.90 18.76 -1.18
N LYS A 20 17.18 20.01 -1.59
CA LYS A 20 17.93 20.29 -2.83
C LYS A 20 19.44 20.15 -2.58
N PRO A 21 20.23 19.66 -3.54
CA PRO A 21 21.65 19.33 -3.34
C PRO A 21 22.60 20.53 -3.11
N ASN A 22 22.13 21.78 -3.11
CA ASN A 22 23.00 22.97 -3.15
C ASN A 22 22.84 23.96 -1.97
N GLY A 23 22.26 23.56 -0.83
CA GLY A 23 22.28 24.41 0.39
C GLY A 23 21.48 25.72 0.32
N GLU A 24 20.68 25.95 -0.72
CA GLU A 24 19.74 27.07 -0.77
C GLU A 24 18.50 26.78 0.07
N LYS A 25 18.05 27.78 0.87
CA LYS A 25 16.80 27.69 1.63
C LYS A 25 15.64 27.35 0.68
N PRO A 26 14.77 26.39 1.04
CA PRO A 26 13.68 25.97 0.17
C PRO A 26 12.74 27.15 -0.08
N ASN A 27 12.60 27.57 -1.34
CA ASN A 27 11.55 28.48 -1.76
C ASN A 27 10.23 27.68 -1.83
N PRO A 28 9.25 27.94 -0.95
CA PRO A 28 7.99 27.19 -0.91
C PRO A 28 7.16 27.30 -2.19
N ASN A 29 7.46 28.26 -3.07
CA ASN A 29 6.74 28.48 -4.32
C ASN A 29 7.42 27.84 -5.55
N TYR A 30 8.60 27.22 -5.41
CA TYR A 30 9.35 26.71 -6.57
C TYR A 30 8.76 25.42 -7.15
N TYR A 31 8.08 24.61 -6.33
CA TYR A 31 7.33 23.43 -6.80
C TYR A 31 5.89 23.74 -7.18
N LEU A 32 5.30 24.81 -6.63
CA LEU A 32 4.04 25.32 -7.14
C LEU A 32 4.24 25.79 -8.60
N SER A 33 5.28 26.55 -8.93
CA SER A 33 5.43 27.05 -10.31
C SER A 33 5.78 26.01 -11.40
N GLN A 34 6.33 24.84 -11.05
CA GLN A 34 6.74 23.82 -12.03
C GLN A 34 5.76 22.65 -12.13
N LEU A 35 4.89 22.44 -11.13
CA LEU A 35 3.70 21.57 -11.26
C LEU A 35 2.45 22.35 -11.70
N ASP A 36 2.38 23.67 -11.44
CA ASP A 36 1.21 24.50 -11.80
C ASP A 36 1.19 24.97 -13.27
N ARG A 37 2.28 24.83 -14.04
CA ARG A 37 2.29 25.25 -15.47
C ARG A 37 2.39 24.14 -16.50
N VAL A 38 2.71 22.91 -16.12
CA VAL A 38 2.80 21.79 -17.07
C VAL A 38 1.79 20.68 -16.77
N THR A 39 1.10 20.67 -15.62
CA THR A 39 0.21 19.55 -15.27
C THR A 39 -1.24 19.93 -14.96
N LEU A 40 -1.61 21.22 -14.87
CA LEU A 40 -2.98 21.62 -14.49
C LEU A 40 -3.80 22.39 -15.55
N SER A 41 -3.28 22.59 -16.77
CA SER A 41 -4.09 23.16 -17.88
C SER A 41 -4.12 22.29 -19.14
N ARG A 42 -3.64 21.03 -19.08
CA ARG A 42 -3.66 20.12 -20.24
C ARG A 42 -4.03 18.66 -19.95
N MET A 43 -4.54 18.35 -18.76
CA MET A 43 -5.24 17.09 -18.48
C MET A 43 -6.77 17.23 -18.48
N ALA A 44 -7.29 18.27 -19.15
CA ALA A 44 -8.73 18.47 -19.33
C ALA A 44 -9.19 18.49 -20.81
N TYR A 45 -8.29 18.40 -21.79
CA TYR A 45 -8.69 18.37 -23.20
C TYR A 45 -7.73 17.51 -24.03
N LEU A 46 -8.33 16.59 -24.78
CA LEU A 46 -7.77 15.75 -25.86
C LEU A 46 -7.18 14.39 -25.45
N ALA A 47 -8.03 13.49 -24.98
CA ALA A 47 -8.02 12.16 -25.59
C ALA A 47 -8.74 12.30 -26.95
N PRO A 48 -8.10 11.99 -28.09
CA PRO A 48 -8.83 11.84 -29.33
C PRO A 48 -9.76 10.64 -29.18
N CYS A 49 -11.06 10.90 -29.02
CA CYS A 49 -12.10 9.92 -29.29
C CYS A 49 -12.11 9.64 -30.80
N ASP A 50 -11.12 8.88 -31.28
CA ASP A 50 -11.11 8.39 -32.65
C ASP A 50 -11.78 7.01 -32.71
N LYS A 51 -13.11 7.07 -32.91
CA LYS A 51 -14.01 6.04 -33.47
C LYS A 51 -14.06 4.67 -32.78
N PHE A 52 -15.28 4.33 -32.36
CA PHE A 52 -15.72 3.11 -31.65
C PHE A 52 -15.39 3.11 -30.16
N ASP A 53 -16.12 3.95 -29.41
CA ASP A 53 -16.95 3.49 -28.28
C ASP A 53 -17.64 4.73 -27.68
N GLU A 54 -18.96 4.65 -27.50
CA GLU A 54 -19.72 5.64 -26.74
C GLU A 54 -19.09 5.73 -25.34
N CYS A 55 -18.56 6.90 -24.97
CA CYS A 55 -18.20 7.18 -23.58
C CYS A 55 -19.47 7.05 -22.72
N LYS A 56 -19.67 5.88 -22.11
CA LYS A 56 -20.66 5.70 -21.05
C LYS A 56 -20.38 6.72 -19.95
N PRO A 57 -21.41 7.34 -19.35
CA PRO A 57 -21.21 8.21 -18.19
C PRO A 57 -20.43 7.43 -17.14
N GLU A 58 -19.42 8.07 -16.53
CA GLU A 58 -18.53 7.47 -15.54
C GLU A 58 -19.32 6.65 -14.50
N GLU A 59 -19.34 5.32 -14.69
CA GLU A 59 -19.89 4.41 -13.70
C GLU A 59 -18.99 4.51 -12.47
N LYS A 60 -19.51 5.12 -11.41
CA LYS A 60 -18.79 5.22 -10.13
C LYS A 60 -18.50 3.78 -9.67
N PRO A 61 -17.27 3.48 -9.19
CA PRO A 61 -16.96 2.16 -8.68
C PRO A 61 -17.76 1.93 -7.38
N LEU A 62 -18.81 1.12 -7.47
CA LEU A 62 -19.73 0.76 -6.39
C LEU A 62 -19.70 -0.75 -6.20
N LEU A 63 -19.71 -1.21 -4.95
CA LEU A 63 -19.97 -2.61 -4.66
C LEU A 63 -21.43 -2.99 -4.98
N PRO A 64 -21.70 -4.27 -5.30
CA PRO A 64 -23.03 -4.73 -5.66
C PRO A 64 -24.03 -4.60 -4.52
N ASN A 65 -25.32 -4.59 -4.86
CA ASN A 65 -26.39 -4.62 -3.87
C ASN A 65 -26.59 -6.04 -3.31
N ALA A 66 -25.81 -6.42 -2.30
CA ALA A 66 -25.81 -7.75 -1.71
C ALA A 66 -25.63 -7.70 -0.18
N PRO A 67 -26.67 -7.32 0.60
CA PRO A 67 -26.53 -7.08 2.05
C PRO A 67 -26.11 -8.32 2.87
N ASP A 68 -26.39 -9.52 2.37
CA ASP A 68 -26.02 -10.78 3.03
C ASP A 68 -24.58 -11.25 2.69
N MET A 69 -23.89 -10.55 1.77
CA MET A 69 -22.51 -10.86 1.42
C MET A 69 -21.53 -10.26 2.44
N GLU A 70 -20.44 -10.99 2.71
CA GLU A 70 -19.34 -10.53 3.55
C GLU A 70 -18.08 -10.31 2.71
N ILE A 71 -17.31 -9.28 3.07
CA ILE A 71 -16.04 -8.91 2.43
C ILE A 71 -14.90 -9.28 3.36
N TYR A 72 -13.92 -10.00 2.83
CA TYR A 72 -12.73 -10.44 3.57
C TYR A 72 -11.47 -9.85 2.94
N CYS A 73 -10.78 -8.95 3.64
CA CYS A 73 -9.45 -8.51 3.25
C CYS A 73 -8.40 -9.37 3.96
N LEU A 74 -7.77 -10.26 3.19
CA LEU A 74 -6.75 -11.20 3.65
C LEU A 74 -5.39 -10.72 3.13
N TYR A 75 -4.47 -10.30 3.99
CA TYR A 75 -3.15 -9.81 3.57
C TYR A 75 -2.06 -9.98 4.62
N GLY A 76 -0.81 -10.02 4.15
CA GLY A 76 0.38 -10.17 4.98
C GLY A 76 0.82 -8.85 5.58
N VAL A 77 1.43 -8.90 6.77
CA VAL A 77 1.97 -7.74 7.48
C VAL A 77 3.25 -8.11 8.23
N GLY A 78 4.01 -7.10 8.65
CA GLY A 78 5.23 -7.25 9.43
C GLY A 78 6.48 -7.49 8.60
N ILE A 79 6.46 -7.14 7.32
CA ILE A 79 7.62 -7.21 6.42
C ILE A 79 7.92 -5.80 5.89
N PRO A 80 9.20 -5.38 5.81
CA PRO A 80 9.55 -4.12 5.16
C PRO A 80 9.16 -4.15 3.68
N THR A 81 8.34 -3.20 3.27
CA THR A 81 7.86 -3.05 1.89
C THR A 81 8.21 -1.69 1.33
N GLU A 82 8.67 -1.66 0.08
CA GLU A 82 9.05 -0.44 -0.61
C GLU A 82 7.85 0.53 -0.78
N ARG A 83 8.07 1.81 -0.49
CA ARG A 83 7.04 2.87 -0.61
C ARG A 83 7.47 4.03 -1.48
N ALA A 84 8.75 4.39 -1.44
CA ALA A 84 9.28 5.51 -2.20
C ALA A 84 10.77 5.32 -2.46
N TYR A 85 11.28 6.02 -3.46
CA TYR A 85 12.69 5.96 -3.85
C TYR A 85 13.29 7.36 -3.88
N VAL A 86 14.55 7.47 -3.49
CA VAL A 86 15.38 8.65 -3.68
C VAL A 86 16.09 8.50 -5.02
N TYR A 87 15.91 9.48 -5.91
CA TYR A 87 16.53 9.46 -7.24
C TYR A 87 17.63 10.52 -7.35
N LYS A 88 18.70 10.19 -8.07
CA LYS A 88 19.72 11.13 -8.53
C LYS A 88 19.82 11.14 -10.05
N SER A 89 20.27 12.26 -10.60
CA SER A 89 20.49 12.38 -12.05
C SER A 89 21.57 11.39 -12.52
N SER A 90 21.31 10.76 -13.66
CA SER A 90 22.30 9.91 -14.33
C SER A 90 23.25 10.78 -15.16
N PRO A 91 24.57 10.61 -15.04
CA PRO A 91 25.52 11.25 -15.96
C PRO A 91 25.20 10.85 -17.40
N ALA A 92 25.24 11.81 -18.33
CA ALA A 92 24.87 11.64 -19.74
C ALA A 92 25.63 10.51 -20.46
N ASP A 93 26.73 10.05 -19.87
CA ASP A 93 27.74 9.21 -20.51
C ASP A 93 27.47 7.70 -20.37
N LYS A 94 26.53 7.28 -19.50
CA LYS A 94 26.34 5.84 -19.21
C LYS A 94 25.01 5.25 -19.69
N CYS A 95 23.94 6.04 -19.86
CA CYS A 95 22.70 5.64 -20.54
C CYS A 95 21.96 6.90 -21.06
N LYS A 96 22.06 7.21 -22.35
CA LYS A 96 21.43 8.42 -22.94
C LYS A 96 19.90 8.48 -22.83
N HIS A 97 19.25 7.39 -22.40
CA HIS A 97 17.78 7.24 -22.39
C HIS A 97 17.15 7.21 -21.00
N ILE A 98 17.94 7.12 -19.92
CA ILE A 98 17.40 7.05 -18.54
C ILE A 98 17.97 8.22 -17.72
N PRO A 99 17.21 9.30 -17.51
CA PRO A 99 17.70 10.53 -16.89
C PRO A 99 17.92 10.43 -15.37
N PHE A 100 17.35 9.43 -14.70
CA PHE A 100 17.40 9.25 -13.25
C PHE A 100 17.73 7.81 -12.86
N ARG A 101 18.46 7.65 -11.76
CA ARG A 101 18.74 6.35 -11.14
C ARG A 101 18.50 6.45 -9.63
N ILE A 102 18.20 5.34 -8.98
CA ILE A 102 18.09 5.30 -7.52
C ILE A 102 19.43 5.73 -6.92
N ASP A 103 19.36 6.62 -5.95
CA ASP A 103 20.50 7.08 -5.19
C ASP A 103 20.85 6.08 -4.09
N SER A 104 21.60 5.04 -4.45
CA SER A 104 22.04 4.01 -3.49
C SER A 104 23.00 4.50 -2.41
N SER A 105 23.42 5.78 -2.43
CA SER A 105 24.19 6.40 -1.36
C SER A 105 23.33 7.20 -0.38
N ALA A 106 22.01 7.25 -0.59
CA ALA A 106 21.07 7.87 0.32
C ALA A 106 20.65 6.84 1.39
N ASP A 107 21.34 6.87 2.52
CA ASP A 107 20.99 6.10 3.71
C ASP A 107 20.47 7.04 4.79
N GLY A 108 19.50 6.59 5.58
CA GLY A 108 19.08 7.33 6.77
C GLY A 108 19.85 6.90 8.01
N ASP A 109 19.63 7.62 9.11
CA ASP A 109 20.24 7.32 10.40
C ASP A 109 19.78 5.96 10.96
N GLU A 110 20.44 5.50 12.03
CA GLU A 110 20.07 4.27 12.75
C GLU A 110 18.59 4.31 13.18
N GLY A 111 17.81 3.29 12.82
CA GLY A 111 16.37 3.23 13.06
C GLY A 111 15.50 4.00 12.05
N SER A 112 16.08 4.61 11.02
CA SER A 112 15.33 5.17 9.90
C SER A 112 14.82 4.08 8.94
N CYS A 113 13.78 4.42 8.19
CA CYS A 113 13.20 3.52 7.19
C CYS A 113 13.78 3.74 5.78
N LEU A 114 14.91 4.46 5.68
CA LEU A 114 15.60 4.73 4.42
C LEU A 114 16.86 3.88 4.36
N ASN A 115 16.94 2.99 3.38
CA ASN A 115 18.12 2.18 3.14
C ASN A 115 18.42 2.15 1.64
N SER A 116 19.65 2.50 1.26
CA SER A 116 20.15 2.44 -0.11
C SER A 116 19.24 3.14 -1.12
N GLY A 117 18.68 4.30 -0.73
CA GLY A 117 17.78 5.10 -1.56
C GLY A 117 16.34 4.59 -1.62
N VAL A 118 15.95 3.62 -0.79
CA VAL A 118 14.59 3.06 -0.74
C VAL A 118 13.97 3.33 0.63
N TYR A 119 12.77 3.93 0.63
CA TYR A 119 11.95 4.07 1.82
C TYR A 119 11.05 2.86 2.00
N PHE A 120 11.12 2.25 3.19
CA PHE A 120 10.33 1.10 3.58
C PHE A 120 9.21 1.49 4.55
N VAL A 121 8.12 0.73 4.51
CA VAL A 121 7.00 0.76 5.45
C VAL A 121 6.52 -0.66 5.74
N ASP A 122 5.57 -0.82 6.65
CA ASP A 122 4.94 -2.12 6.89
C ASP A 122 4.13 -2.60 5.66
N GLY A 123 4.24 -3.88 5.34
CA GLY A 123 3.54 -4.55 4.25
C GLY A 123 3.91 -6.03 4.14
N ASP A 124 3.79 -6.58 2.93
CA ASP A 124 4.04 -7.99 2.60
C ASP A 124 5.29 -8.21 1.72
N GLU A 125 6.30 -7.34 1.81
CA GLU A 125 7.47 -7.22 0.89
C GLU A 125 7.17 -6.47 -0.43
N SER A 126 5.95 -6.57 -0.96
CA SER A 126 5.60 -5.97 -2.28
C SER A 126 4.55 -4.86 -2.19
N VAL A 127 3.50 -5.09 -1.42
CA VAL A 127 2.33 -4.22 -1.26
C VAL A 127 2.31 -3.64 0.16
N PRO A 128 2.37 -2.31 0.31
CA PRO A 128 2.25 -1.68 1.62
C PRO A 128 0.89 -1.95 2.28
N VAL A 129 0.86 -2.06 3.61
CA VAL A 129 -0.38 -2.27 4.39
C VAL A 129 -1.49 -1.30 4.01
N ILE A 130 -1.17 -0.02 3.80
CA ILE A 130 -2.17 0.98 3.42
C ILE A 130 -2.82 0.67 2.07
N SER A 131 -2.07 0.08 1.13
CA SER A 131 -2.61 -0.31 -0.17
C SER A 131 -3.49 -1.55 -0.06
N ALA A 132 -3.09 -2.54 0.76
CA ALA A 132 -3.83 -3.79 0.93
C ALA A 132 -5.09 -3.63 1.79
N GLY A 133 -5.03 -2.80 2.83
CA GLY A 133 -6.03 -2.75 3.90
C GLY A 133 -6.99 -1.56 3.87
N PHE A 134 -6.67 -0.46 3.17
CA PHE A 134 -7.44 0.80 3.31
C PHE A 134 -8.93 0.65 3.01
N MET A 135 -9.28 -0.08 1.95
CA MET A 135 -10.68 -0.26 1.57
C MET A 135 -11.46 -0.99 2.66
N CYS A 136 -10.94 -2.09 3.22
CA CYS A 136 -11.63 -2.76 4.32
C CYS A 136 -11.61 -1.99 5.64
N ALA A 137 -10.58 -1.19 5.88
CA ALA A 137 -10.46 -0.38 7.09
C ALA A 137 -11.41 0.82 7.12
N LYS A 138 -11.67 1.45 5.96
CA LYS A 138 -12.42 2.69 5.89
C LYS A 138 -13.31 2.80 4.66
N GLY A 139 -12.80 2.45 3.48
CA GLY A 139 -13.52 2.62 2.21
C GLY A 139 -14.87 1.88 2.14
N TRP A 140 -14.93 0.65 2.63
CA TRP A 140 -16.11 -0.23 2.59
C TRP A 140 -16.77 -0.42 3.95
N ARG A 141 -16.23 0.18 5.02
CA ARG A 141 -16.72 -0.05 6.38
C ARG A 141 -17.92 0.85 6.70
N GLY A 142 -18.97 0.27 7.31
CA GLY A 142 -20.05 1.03 7.94
C GLY A 142 -21.09 1.65 7.00
N GLY A 143 -21.17 1.19 5.74
CA GLY A 143 -22.09 1.75 4.75
C GLY A 143 -21.56 3.07 4.17
N THR A 144 -20.94 2.98 3.01
CA THR A 144 -20.31 4.14 2.34
C THR A 144 -20.83 4.23 0.91
N ARG A 145 -20.48 5.31 0.21
CA ARG A 145 -20.68 5.40 -1.24
C ARG A 145 -20.02 4.26 -1.98
N PHE A 146 -18.98 3.61 -1.45
CA PHE A 146 -18.34 2.46 -2.10
C PHE A 146 -18.97 1.12 -1.69
N ASN A 147 -19.60 1.05 -0.52
CA ASN A 147 -20.34 -0.11 -0.02
C ASN A 147 -21.77 0.30 0.37
N PRO A 148 -22.66 0.57 -0.60
CA PRO A 148 -24.00 1.12 -0.34
C PRO A 148 -24.90 0.14 0.43
N SER A 149 -24.67 -1.16 0.29
CA SER A 149 -25.43 -2.20 1.00
C SER A 149 -24.92 -2.48 2.41
N GLY A 150 -23.83 -1.83 2.82
CA GLY A 150 -23.27 -2.01 4.16
C GLY A 150 -22.83 -3.44 4.44
N MET A 151 -22.34 -4.15 3.41
CA MET A 151 -21.80 -5.51 3.56
C MET A 151 -20.79 -5.58 4.69
N ALA A 152 -20.91 -6.59 5.55
CA ALA A 152 -19.98 -6.79 6.65
C ALA A 152 -18.56 -6.98 6.09
N THR A 153 -17.61 -6.25 6.66
CA THR A 153 -16.23 -6.21 6.17
C THR A 153 -15.29 -6.61 7.28
N TYR A 154 -14.43 -7.60 7.02
CA TYR A 154 -13.49 -8.14 7.99
C TYR A 154 -12.06 -8.02 7.47
N ILE A 155 -11.18 -7.46 8.32
CA ILE A 155 -9.74 -7.47 8.08
C ILE A 155 -9.13 -8.70 8.75
N ARG A 156 -8.32 -9.46 7.99
CA ARG A 156 -7.52 -10.55 8.53
C ARG A 156 -6.08 -10.42 8.07
N GLU A 157 -5.25 -9.98 9.00
CA GLU A 157 -3.82 -9.83 8.80
C GLU A 157 -3.07 -11.09 9.21
N TYR A 158 -2.08 -11.45 8.38
CA TYR A 158 -1.19 -12.57 8.62
C TYR A 158 0.22 -12.04 8.92
N LYS A 159 0.52 -11.92 10.21
CA LYS A 159 1.82 -11.46 10.67
C LYS A 159 2.90 -12.45 10.26
N HIS A 160 3.86 -11.98 9.46
CA HIS A 160 4.95 -12.78 8.97
C HIS A 160 5.80 -13.34 10.12
N LYS A 161 6.11 -14.62 10.03
CA LYS A 161 7.14 -15.27 10.83
C LYS A 161 8.11 -15.98 9.89
N ALA A 162 9.39 -15.64 10.02
CA ALA A 162 10.43 -16.33 9.29
C ALA A 162 10.48 -17.81 9.71
N PRO A 163 10.73 -18.74 8.77
CA PRO A 163 10.87 -20.16 9.08
C PRO A 163 11.95 -20.38 10.14
N ALA A 164 11.69 -21.29 11.07
CA ALA A 164 12.60 -21.59 12.18
C ALA A 164 13.86 -22.33 11.71
N SER A 165 13.79 -22.98 10.54
CA SER A 165 14.92 -23.70 9.95
C SER A 165 14.93 -23.63 8.41
N LEU A 166 16.11 -23.80 7.81
CA LEU A 166 16.29 -23.87 6.35
C LEU A 166 15.50 -25.03 5.70
N LEU A 167 15.20 -26.09 6.47
CA LEU A 167 14.46 -27.27 6.01
C LEU A 167 12.95 -27.03 5.91
N GLU A 168 12.43 -25.97 6.53
CA GLU A 168 11.02 -25.60 6.53
C GLU A 168 10.59 -24.86 5.25
N GLY A 169 11.53 -24.61 4.34
CA GLY A 169 11.28 -23.98 3.05
C GLY A 169 10.72 -22.56 3.21
N ARG A 170 9.54 -22.31 2.63
CA ARG A 170 8.89 -20.99 2.58
C ARG A 170 8.19 -20.58 3.88
N GLY A 171 8.12 -21.47 4.88
CA GLY A 171 7.51 -21.21 6.18
C GLY A 171 5.97 -21.24 6.17
N THR A 172 5.37 -21.99 7.09
CA THR A 172 3.90 -22.16 7.17
C THR A 172 3.14 -20.95 7.73
N GLU A 173 3.87 -19.96 8.24
CA GLU A 173 3.34 -18.71 8.79
C GLU A 173 3.92 -17.48 8.07
N SER A 174 4.37 -17.64 6.81
CA SER A 174 4.86 -16.51 6.02
C SER A 174 3.73 -15.55 5.66
N GLY A 175 3.98 -14.25 5.87
CA GLY A 175 3.13 -13.16 5.38
C GLY A 175 3.70 -12.48 4.13
N ALA A 176 4.68 -13.07 3.45
CA ALA A 176 5.27 -12.46 2.25
C ALA A 176 4.34 -12.61 1.05
N HIS A 177 4.36 -11.64 0.14
CA HIS A 177 3.37 -11.47 -0.93
C HIS A 177 3.04 -12.76 -1.70
N VAL A 178 4.06 -13.54 -2.05
CA VAL A 178 3.89 -14.82 -2.76
C VAL A 178 3.69 -15.99 -1.81
N ASP A 179 4.44 -16.02 -0.71
CA ASP A 179 4.48 -17.16 0.20
C ASP A 179 3.26 -17.23 1.14
N ILE A 180 2.46 -16.16 1.22
CA ILE A 180 1.22 -16.11 1.98
C ILE A 180 0.20 -17.16 1.52
N MET A 181 0.28 -17.60 0.26
CA MET A 181 -0.54 -18.71 -0.26
C MET A 181 -0.26 -20.05 0.44
N GLY A 182 0.93 -20.20 1.05
CA GLY A 182 1.28 -21.35 1.89
C GLY A 182 1.02 -21.13 3.38
N ASN A 183 0.46 -19.98 3.78
CA ASN A 183 0.17 -19.68 5.17
C ASN A 183 -1.01 -20.51 5.67
N VAL A 184 -0.77 -21.34 6.69
CA VAL A 184 -1.78 -22.30 7.19
C VAL A 184 -3.01 -21.59 7.74
N ALA A 185 -2.85 -20.44 8.42
CA ALA A 185 -3.98 -19.67 8.93
C ALA A 185 -4.80 -19.07 7.79
N LEU A 186 -4.15 -18.61 6.71
CA LEU A 186 -4.87 -18.08 5.54
C LEU A 186 -5.66 -19.18 4.84
N ILE A 187 -5.03 -20.32 4.61
CA ILE A 187 -5.68 -21.49 4.00
C ILE A 187 -6.87 -21.93 4.85
N GLU A 188 -6.72 -21.98 6.17
CA GLU A 188 -7.80 -22.31 7.10
C GLU A 188 -8.98 -21.34 6.98
N ASP A 189 -8.71 -20.02 6.99
CA ASP A 189 -9.76 -19.01 6.86
C ASP A 189 -10.49 -19.12 5.51
N VAL A 190 -9.77 -19.30 4.40
CA VAL A 190 -10.36 -19.49 3.06
C VAL A 190 -11.22 -20.76 3.01
N LEU A 191 -10.75 -21.87 3.57
CA LEU A 191 -11.49 -23.13 3.59
C LEU A 191 -12.75 -23.04 4.45
N ARG A 192 -12.67 -22.38 5.61
CA ARG A 192 -13.83 -22.17 6.49
C ARG A 192 -14.89 -21.30 5.82
N VAL A 193 -14.49 -20.21 5.17
CA VAL A 193 -15.41 -19.33 4.40
C VAL A 193 -16.03 -20.10 3.24
N ALA A 194 -15.23 -20.86 2.48
CA ALA A 194 -15.74 -21.70 1.39
C ALA A 194 -16.71 -22.80 1.87
N ALA A 195 -16.54 -23.28 3.10
CA ALA A 195 -17.44 -24.22 3.76
C ALA A 195 -18.71 -23.55 4.35
N GLY A 196 -18.88 -22.24 4.21
CA GLY A 196 -20.05 -21.49 4.65
C GLY A 196 -19.93 -20.86 6.04
N SER A 197 -18.73 -20.83 6.64
CA SER A 197 -18.52 -20.10 7.90
C SER A 197 -18.57 -18.59 7.65
N THR A 198 -19.25 -17.88 8.54
CA THR A 198 -19.32 -16.42 8.57
C THR A 198 -18.05 -15.80 9.16
N GLY A 199 -17.89 -14.48 8.98
CA GLY A 199 -16.72 -13.77 9.47
C GLY A 199 -16.57 -13.84 10.98
N LYS A 200 -17.70 -13.90 11.70
CA LYS A 200 -17.74 -14.10 13.16
C LYS A 200 -17.27 -15.50 13.56
N GLU A 201 -17.64 -16.53 12.80
CA GLU A 201 -17.30 -17.94 13.10
C GLU A 201 -15.82 -18.26 12.84
N ILE A 202 -15.17 -17.56 11.90
CA ILE A 202 -13.71 -17.66 11.71
C ILE A 202 -12.90 -16.78 12.67
N GLY A 203 -13.56 -16.16 13.66
CA GLY A 203 -12.92 -15.38 14.73
C GLY A 203 -12.90 -13.86 14.53
N GLY A 204 -13.65 -13.33 13.56
CA GLY A 204 -13.81 -11.89 13.35
C GLY A 204 -12.59 -11.19 12.76
N GLU A 205 -12.38 -9.94 13.16
CA GLU A 205 -11.24 -9.15 12.70
C GLU A 205 -9.94 -9.52 13.42
N LYS A 206 -8.85 -9.56 12.67
CA LYS A 206 -7.50 -9.82 13.16
C LYS A 206 -6.58 -8.77 12.57
N ILE A 207 -6.22 -7.78 13.38
CA ILE A 207 -5.44 -6.60 12.98
C ILE A 207 -4.22 -6.51 13.90
N TYR A 208 -3.04 -6.44 13.30
CA TYR A 208 -1.73 -6.26 13.94
C TYR A 208 -1.08 -4.93 13.58
N SER A 209 -1.38 -4.40 12.38
CA SER A 209 -0.82 -3.17 11.84
C SER A 209 -1.54 -1.93 12.34
N ASP A 210 -0.96 -0.76 12.06
CA ASP A 210 -1.58 0.54 12.34
C ASP A 210 -2.62 0.97 11.28
N ILE A 211 -3.17 0.04 10.48
CA ILE A 211 -4.05 0.36 9.34
C ILE A 211 -5.22 1.26 9.70
N LEU A 212 -5.83 1.06 10.87
CA LEU A 212 -6.94 1.91 11.34
C LEU A 212 -6.49 3.35 11.58
N ALA A 213 -5.33 3.54 12.22
CA ALA A 213 -4.76 4.85 12.46
C ALA A 213 -4.28 5.52 11.15
N MET A 214 -3.75 4.73 10.22
CA MET A 214 -3.37 5.21 8.90
C MET A 214 -4.58 5.63 8.06
N SER A 215 -5.67 4.87 8.10
CA SER A 215 -6.88 5.18 7.34
C SER A 215 -7.55 6.47 7.83
N GLU A 216 -7.46 6.78 9.12
CA GLU A 216 -7.99 8.06 9.63
C GLU A 216 -7.26 9.30 9.11
N LYS A 217 -5.98 9.16 8.75
CA LYS A 217 -5.20 10.26 8.17
C LYS A 217 -5.59 10.58 6.72
N ILE A 218 -6.33 9.69 6.05
CA ILE A 218 -6.77 9.87 4.68
C ILE A 218 -8.16 10.52 4.67
N ASN A 219 -8.22 11.72 4.10
CA ASN A 219 -9.46 12.45 3.92
C ASN A 219 -10.11 12.09 2.57
N LEU A 220 -11.08 11.18 2.62
CA LEU A 220 -11.87 10.75 1.48
C LEU A 220 -13.35 10.97 1.80
N GLN A 221 -14.10 11.48 0.83
CA GLN A 221 -15.56 11.57 0.92
C GLN A 221 -16.13 10.16 0.78
N LEU A 222 -16.74 9.67 1.85
CA LEU A 222 -17.36 8.34 1.97
C LEU A 222 -18.87 8.46 1.88
#